data_AF-A0A6J1WIB5-F1
#
_entry.id   AF-A0A6J1WIB5-F1
#
_cell.length_a   1.000
_cell.length_b   1.000
_cell.length_c   1.000
_cell.angle_alpha   90.00
_cell.angle_beta   90.00
_cell.angle_gamma   90.00
#
_symmetry.space_group_name_H-M   'P 1'
#
loop_
_entity.id
_entity.type
_entity.pdbx_description
1 polymer ?
#
loop_
_entity_poly.entity_id
_entity_poly.type
_entity_poly.pdbx_seq_one_letter_code
_entity_poly.pdbx_strand_id
1 'polypeptide(L)'
;CGPAARLKIRVIPTLALVRENKTKDFVVGFTELGNRDDFTTEMLEWRLARSEVIEYNGDLTVPPAEARRQRALHVQSKKTIRAKQDDDSDLDLSD
;
A
#
# COMPACT_ATOMS: atom_id res chain seq x y z
N CYS A 1 40.44 -2.73 -7.90
CA CYS A 1 39.06 -2.66 -8.40
C CYS A 1 38.39 -3.99 -8.04
N GLY A 2 37.49 -4.02 -7.05
CA GLY A 2 36.80 -5.26 -6.66
C GLY A 2 35.83 -5.72 -7.76
N PRO A 3 35.48 -7.02 -7.84
CA PRO A 3 34.56 -7.51 -8.85
C PRO A 3 33.21 -6.79 -8.72
N ALA A 4 32.76 -6.16 -9.79
CA ALA A 4 31.40 -5.64 -9.90
C ALA A 4 30.42 -6.81 -9.78
N ALA A 5 29.78 -6.96 -8.62
CA ALA A 5 28.79 -8.00 -8.39
C ALA A 5 27.52 -7.70 -9.20
N ARG A 6 27.03 -8.69 -9.94
CA ARG A 6 25.76 -8.58 -10.66
C ARG A 6 24.60 -8.48 -9.66
N LEU A 7 23.63 -7.61 -9.94
CA LEU A 7 22.37 -7.55 -9.21
C LEU A 7 21.63 -8.87 -9.45
N LYS A 8 21.56 -9.75 -8.43
CA LYS A 8 21.05 -11.13 -8.52
C LYS A 8 19.51 -11.18 -8.62
N ILE A 9 18.94 -10.48 -9.59
CA ILE A 9 17.48 -10.47 -9.83
C ILE A 9 17.07 -11.83 -10.40
N ARG A 10 16.23 -12.57 -9.66
CA ARG A 10 15.65 -13.85 -10.08
C ARG A 10 14.15 -13.77 -10.39
N VAL A 11 13.49 -12.73 -9.87
CA VAL A 11 12.04 -12.56 -9.94
C VAL A 11 11.78 -11.17 -10.52
N ILE A 12 10.92 -11.11 -11.54
CA ILE A 12 10.48 -9.86 -12.16
C ILE A 12 8.99 -9.72 -11.88
N PRO A 13 8.50 -8.51 -11.57
CA PRO A 13 9.26 -7.27 -11.37
C PRO A 13 10.00 -7.24 -10.02
N THR A 14 11.13 -6.53 -9.94
CA THR A 14 11.85 -6.22 -8.69
C THR A 14 12.23 -4.75 -8.64
N LEU A 15 11.85 -4.05 -7.57
CA LEU A 15 12.26 -2.66 -7.31
C LEU A 15 13.36 -2.64 -6.27
N ALA A 16 14.51 -2.05 -6.60
CA ALA A 16 15.60 -1.83 -5.65
C ALA A 16 15.48 -0.42 -5.06
N LEU A 17 15.37 -0.32 -3.74
CA LEU A 17 15.19 0.95 -3.03
C LEU A 17 16.53 1.42 -2.47
N VAL A 18 17.00 2.58 -2.93
CA VAL A 18 18.32 3.13 -2.58
C VAL A 18 18.15 4.55 -2.05
N ARG A 19 18.73 4.83 -0.88
CA ARG A 19 18.81 6.18 -0.29
C ARG A 19 20.21 6.38 0.30
N GLU A 20 20.78 7.56 0.08
CA GLU A 20 22.14 7.92 0.55
C GLU A 20 23.22 6.92 0.08
N ASN A 21 23.17 6.53 -1.19
CA ASN A 21 24.09 5.55 -1.80
C ASN A 21 24.10 4.16 -1.13
N LYS A 22 23.08 3.87 -0.31
CA LYS A 22 22.90 2.57 0.35
C LYS A 22 21.58 1.95 -0.08
N THR A 23 21.63 0.66 -0.39
CA THR A 23 20.42 -0.13 -0.61
C THR A 23 19.70 -0.28 0.73
N LYS A 24 18.45 0.17 0.77
CA LYS A 24 17.58 0.10 1.94
C LYS A 24 16.71 -1.15 1.92
N ASP A 25 16.13 -1.48 0.76
CA ASP A 25 15.19 -2.59 0.62
C ASP A 25 15.03 -3.04 -0.85
N PHE A 26 14.37 -4.18 -1.06
CA PHE A 26 13.91 -4.65 -2.36
C PHE A 26 12.43 -5.07 -2.29
N VAL A 27 11.62 -4.53 -3.20
CA VAL A 27 10.25 -5.04 -3.42
C VAL A 27 10.31 -6.07 -4.53
N VAL A 28 10.19 -7.35 -4.17
CA VAL A 28 10.37 -8.49 -5.09
C VAL A 28 9.01 -9.07 -5.47
N GLY A 29 8.76 -9.21 -6.78
CA GLY A 29 7.58 -9.87 -7.34
C GLY A 29 6.24 -9.22 -6.98
N PHE A 30 6.27 -8.00 -6.44
CA PHE A 30 5.09 -7.32 -5.89
C PHE A 30 4.31 -8.16 -4.86
N THR A 31 4.96 -9.08 -4.15
CA THR A 31 4.30 -9.98 -3.18
C THR A 31 3.53 -9.21 -2.10
N GLU A 32 4.13 -8.14 -1.59
CA GLU A 32 3.49 -7.26 -0.58
C GLU A 32 2.44 -6.30 -1.16
N LEU A 33 2.31 -6.27 -2.49
CA LEU A 33 1.34 -5.45 -3.23
C LEU A 33 0.27 -6.33 -3.91
N GLY A 34 0.19 -7.62 -3.58
CA GLY A 34 -0.82 -8.55 -4.13
C GLY A 34 -0.38 -9.33 -5.36
N ASN A 35 0.91 -9.39 -5.68
CA ASN A 35 1.49 -10.06 -6.86
C ASN A 35 0.96 -9.53 -8.21
N ARG A 36 0.43 -8.31 -8.23
CA ARG A 36 -0.07 -7.62 -9.41
C ARG A 36 0.49 -6.21 -9.48
N ASP A 37 0.31 -5.55 -10.61
CA ASP A 37 0.72 -4.17 -10.89
C ASP A 37 -0.47 -3.18 -10.86
N ASP A 38 -1.66 -3.65 -10.49
CA ASP A 38 -2.91 -2.87 -10.37
C ASP A 38 -3.10 -2.23 -8.98
N PHE A 39 -2.02 -2.01 -8.22
CA PHE A 39 -2.06 -1.35 -6.92
C PHE A 39 -2.23 0.17 -7.06
N THR A 40 -2.85 0.80 -6.04
CA THR A 40 -3.00 2.26 -6.00
C THR A 40 -1.67 2.95 -5.71
N THR A 41 -1.55 4.22 -6.13
CA THR A 41 -0.39 5.06 -5.78
C THR A 41 -0.20 5.15 -4.27
N GLU A 42 -1.28 5.26 -3.49
CA GLU A 42 -1.23 5.30 -2.02
C GLU A 42 -0.58 4.02 -1.44
N MET A 43 -0.91 2.85 -2.00
CA MET A 43 -0.35 1.57 -1.57
C MET A 43 1.14 1.47 -1.89
N LEU A 44 1.55 1.91 -3.08
CA LEU A 44 2.96 1.96 -3.45
C LEU A 44 3.73 2.95 -2.56
N GLU A 45 3.19 4.15 -2.38
CA GLU A 45 3.78 5.19 -1.51
C GLU A 45 4.00 4.65 -0.09
N TRP A 46 2.98 4.06 0.52
CA TRP A 46 3.08 3.42 1.84
C TRP A 46 4.18 2.35 1.88
N ARG A 47 4.29 1.51 0.83
CA ARG A 47 5.30 0.45 0.79
C ARG A 47 6.73 0.99 0.66
N LEU A 48 6.92 2.05 -0.13
CA LEU A 48 8.21 2.73 -0.25
C LEU A 48 8.58 3.44 1.06
N ALA A 49 7.60 4.09 1.70
CA ALA A 49 7.78 4.80 2.95
C ALA A 49 8.24 3.91 4.09
N ARG A 50 7.76 2.65 4.15
CA ARG A 50 8.24 1.64 5.12
C ARG A 50 9.75 1.35 5.03
N SER A 51 10.39 1.67 3.90
CA SER A 51 11.83 1.53 3.69
C SER A 51 12.59 2.83 3.91
N GLU A 52 11.90 3.88 4.38
CA GLU A 52 12.45 5.22 4.62
C GLU A 52 13.12 5.82 3.38
N VAL A 53 12.65 5.49 2.16
CA VAL A 53 13.23 6.05 0.92
C VAL A 53 12.50 7.29 0.41
N ILE A 54 11.32 7.57 0.94
CA ILE A 54 10.53 8.78 0.67
C ILE A 54 10.05 9.40 1.98
N GLU A 55 9.64 10.66 1.92
CA GLU A 55 8.90 11.32 2.98
C GLU A 55 7.43 10.90 2.89
N TYR A 56 6.83 10.56 4.03
CA TYR A 56 5.46 10.06 4.09
C TYR A 56 4.74 10.61 5.31
N ASN A 57 3.53 11.12 5.10
CA ASN A 57 2.74 11.79 6.13
C ASN A 57 1.62 10.89 6.70
N GLY A 58 1.56 9.61 6.32
CA GLY A 58 0.56 8.66 6.79
C GLY A 58 1.06 7.71 7.88
N ASP A 59 0.16 6.83 8.33
CA ASP A 59 0.49 5.78 9.30
C ASP A 59 1.16 4.60 8.59
N LEU A 60 2.37 4.24 9.02
CA LEU A 60 3.14 3.12 8.46
C LEU A 60 2.72 1.76 9.02
N THR A 61 1.92 1.74 10.10
CA THR A 61 1.48 0.50 10.76
C THR A 61 0.24 -0.10 10.10
N VAL A 62 -0.59 0.73 9.47
CA VAL A 62 -1.84 0.32 8.82
C VAL A 62 -1.75 0.58 7.31
N PRO A 63 -1.90 -0.44 6.45
CA PRO A 63 -1.95 -0.24 5.00
C PRO A 63 -3.12 0.66 4.58
N PRO A 64 -2.99 1.45 3.49
CA PRO A 64 -4.04 2.37 3.03
C PRO A 64 -5.39 1.68 2.77
N ALA A 65 -5.37 0.45 2.23
CA ALA A 65 -6.59 -0.33 1.99
C ALA A 65 -7.37 -0.62 3.29
N GLU A 66 -6.66 -0.98 4.36
CA GLU A 66 -7.26 -1.23 5.66
C GLU A 66 -7.71 0.07 6.33
N ALA A 67 -6.88 1.12 6.29
CA ALA A 67 -7.23 2.44 6.81
C ALA A 67 -8.50 2.98 6.16
N ARG A 68 -8.68 2.78 4.84
CA ARG A 68 -9.90 3.16 4.12
C ARG A 68 -11.12 2.38 4.62
N ARG A 69 -10.98 1.06 4.82
CA ARG A 69 -12.05 0.21 5.35
C ARG A 69 -12.46 0.65 6.75
N GLN A 70 -11.49 0.88 7.64
CA GLN A 70 -11.76 1.37 8.99
C GLN A 70 -12.48 2.72 8.95
N ARG A 71 -12.04 3.68 8.13
CA ARG A 71 -12.72 4.98 7.97
C ARG A 71 -14.16 4.82 7.48
N ALA A 72 -14.42 3.95 6.51
CA ALA A 72 -15.77 3.68 6.02
C ALA A 72 -16.69 3.15 7.12
N LEU A 73 -16.22 2.20 7.94
CA LEU A 73 -16.97 1.67 9.09
C LEU A 73 -17.27 2.77 10.13
N HIS A 74 -16.30 3.63 10.42
CA HIS A 74 -16.49 4.78 11.34
C HIS A 74 -17.48 5.81 10.80
N VAL A 75 -17.57 5.99 9.49
CA VAL A 75 -18.56 6.88 8.87
C VAL A 75 -19.96 6.27 8.95
N GLN A 76 -20.10 4.97 8.67
CA GLN A 76 -21.38 4.26 8.78
C GLN A 76 -21.92 4.28 10.23
N SER A 77 -21.07 4.03 11.22
CA SER A 77 -21.47 4.06 12.64
C SER A 77 -21.92 5.45 13.12
N LYS A 78 -21.36 6.54 12.56
CA LYS A 78 -21.83 7.90 12.86
C LYS A 78 -23.19 8.22 12.22
N LYS A 79 -23.51 7.63 11.07
CA LYS A 79 -24.79 7.84 10.38
C LYS A 79 -25.96 7.14 11.07
N THR A 80 -25.74 6.00 11.73
CA THR A 80 -26.84 5.24 12.38
C THR A 80 -27.36 5.85 13.69
N ILE A 81 -26.77 6.93 14.21
CA ILE A 81 -27.19 7.54 15.50
C ILE A 81 -28.21 8.67 15.30
N ARG A 82 -28.50 9.08 14.06
CA ARG A 82 -29.55 10.07 13.77
C ARG A 82 -30.21 9.77 12.44
N ALA A 83 -31.53 9.59 12.50
CA ALA A 83 -32.49 9.40 11.41
C ALA A 83 -32.74 7.94 10.97
N LYS A 84 -33.87 7.44 11.46
CA LYS A 84 -34.72 6.45 10.82
C LYS A 84 -35.36 7.12 9.60
N GLN A 85 -34.90 6.85 8.38
CA GLN A 85 -35.76 6.87 7.19
C GLN A 85 -35.09 6.09 6.05
N ASP A 86 -35.90 5.21 5.46
CA ASP A 86 -35.58 4.24 4.42
C ASP A 86 -34.91 4.88 3.20
N ASP A 87 -33.74 4.38 2.78
CA ASP A 87 -33.29 4.57 1.40
C ASP A 87 -32.44 3.38 0.95
N ASP A 88 -33.05 2.59 0.08
CA ASP A 88 -32.57 1.37 -0.57
C ASP A 88 -31.45 1.78 -1.54
N SER A 89 -30.19 1.46 -1.22
CA SER A 89 -29.09 1.68 -2.16
C SER A 89 -28.17 0.47 -2.19
N ASP A 90 -28.43 -0.36 -3.20
CA ASP A 90 -27.62 -1.49 -3.66
C ASP A 90 -26.14 -1.09 -3.73
N LEU A 91 -25.34 -1.62 -2.81
CA LEU A 91 -23.89 -1.60 -2.92
C LEU A 91 -23.45 -2.93 -3.52
N ASP A 92 -23.40 -2.96 -4.85
CA ASP A 92 -22.73 -4.01 -5.62
C ASP A 92 -21.23 -4.02 -5.27
N LEU A 93 -20.88 -4.89 -4.33
CA LEU A 93 -19.51 -5.33 -4.09
C LEU A 93 -19.17 -6.38 -5.15
N SER A 94 -18.73 -5.90 -6.32
CA SER A 94 -18.08 -6.75 -7.33
C SER A 94 -16.73 -7.26 -6.81
N ASP A 95 -16.55 -8.57 -6.94
CA ASP A 95 -15.41 -9.46 -6.64
C ASP A 95 -14.00 -8.85 -6.87
#